data_AF-A0A918GKA2-F1
#
_entry.id   AF-A0A918GKA2-F1
#
_cell.length_a   1.000
_cell.length_b   1.000
_cell.length_c   1.000
_cell.angle_alpha   90.00
_cell.angle_beta   90.00
_cell.angle_gamma   90.00
#
_symmetry.space_group_name_H-M   'P 1'
#
loop_
_entity.id
_entity.type
_entity.pdbx_description
1 polymer ?
#
loop_
_entity_poly.entity_id
_entity_poly.type
_entity_poly.pdbx_seq_one_letter_code
_entity_poly.pdbx_strand_id
1 'polypeptide(L)' 'MSSHREWTVSCRDIAGRRRDVTIFVRQGRVVLVAPPGETAVFSPLDVGRLRAALRDAVVDASVEADR' A
#
# COMPACT_ATOMS: atom_id res chain seq x y z
N MET A 1 16.51 -6.75 -13.66
CA MET A 1 16.24 -6.04 -12.40
C MET A 1 14.74 -5.82 -12.35
N SER A 2 13.99 -6.64 -11.61
CA SER A 2 12.55 -6.42 -11.47
C SER A 2 12.38 -5.12 -10.68
N SER A 3 11.92 -4.05 -11.32
CA SER A 3 11.53 -2.85 -10.60
C SER A 3 10.29 -3.21 -9.80
N HIS A 4 10.46 -3.64 -8.55
CA HIS A 4 9.33 -3.83 -7.64
C HIS A 4 8.63 -2.49 -7.53
N ARG A 5 7.41 -2.43 -8.08
CA ARG A 5 6.60 -1.22 -8.04
C ARG A 5 6.14 -1.04 -6.60
N GLU A 6 6.33 0.18 -6.11
CA GLU A 6 5.98 0.59 -4.75
C GLU A 6 4.97 1.72 -4.85
N TRP A 7 3.90 1.63 -4.06
CA TRP A 7 2.86 2.63 -3.95
C TRP A 7 2.88 3.23 -2.54
N THR A 8 2.73 4.54 -2.46
CA THR A 8 2.57 5.26 -1.19
C THR A 8 1.18 5.88 -1.15
N VAL A 9 0.44 5.62 -0.07
CA VAL A 9 -0.91 6.14 0.14
C VAL A 9 -0.93 6.95 1.42
N SER A 10 -1.24 8.24 1.30
CA SER A 10 -1.35 9.12 2.47
C SER A 10 -2.50 8.74 3.37
N CYS A 11 -2.25 8.83 4.66
CA CYS A 11 -3.18 8.59 5.75
C CYS A 11 -2.89 9.56 6.89
N ARG A 12 -3.58 9.36 8.01
CA ARG A 12 -3.31 10.04 9.28
C ARG A 12 -3.13 9.03 10.38
N ASP A 13 -2.55 9.46 11.50
CA ASP A 13 -2.65 8.71 12.75
C ASP A 13 -3.86 9.16 13.58
N ILE A 14 -4.02 8.57 14.77
CA ILE A 14 -5.07 8.94 15.72
C ILE A 14 -4.95 10.40 16.20
N ALA A 15 -3.73 10.95 16.20
CA ALA A 15 -3.47 12.36 16.52
C ALA A 15 -3.70 13.30 15.32
N GLY A 16 -4.16 12.78 14.18
CA GLY A 16 -4.43 13.55 12.97
C GLY A 16 -3.19 13.98 12.20
N ARG A 17 -1.98 13.55 12.59
CA ARG A 17 -0.75 13.87 11.87
C ARG A 17 -0.73 13.13 10.55
N ARG A 18 -0.23 13.77 9.50
CA ARG A 18 -0.12 13.15 8.18
C ARG A 18 0.98 12.09 8.22
N ARG A 19 0.63 10.89 7.75
CA ARG A 19 1.47 9.71 7.63
C ARG A 19 1.24 9.08 6.26
N ASP A 20 1.96 8.02 5.97
CA ASP A 20 1.80 7.27 4.74
C ASP A 20 1.85 5.76 5.02
N VAL A 21 1.07 5.01 4.25
CA VAL A 21 1.16 3.56 4.13
C VAL A 21 1.89 3.23 2.85
N THR A 22 2.83 2.29 2.94
CA THR A 22 3.57 1.79 1.79
C THR A 22 3.02 0.43 1.36
N ILE A 23 2.89 0.21 0.06
CA ILE A 23 2.45 -1.03 -0.54
C ILE A 23 3.50 -1.46 -1.56
N PHE A 24 3.88 -2.73 -1.55
CA PHE A 24 4.76 -3.30 -2.56
C PHE A 24 4.47 -4.78 -2.74
N VAL A 25 5.01 -5.36 -3.81
CA VAL A 25 4.92 -6.80 -4.09
C VAL A 25 6.23 -7.48 -3.74
N ARG A 26 6.16 -8.62 -3.05
CA ARG A 26 7.29 -9.53 -2.83
C ARG A 26 6.85 -10.98 -2.94
N GLN A 27 7.50 -11.73 -3.82
CA GLN A 27 7.29 -13.17 -3.99
C GLN A 27 5.81 -13.48 -4.26
N GLY A 28 5.20 -12.75 -5.19
CA GLY A 28 3.79 -12.91 -5.55
C GLY A 28 2.80 -12.51 -4.44
N ARG A 29 3.25 -11.80 -3.40
CA ARG A 29 2.41 -11.34 -2.29
C ARG A 29 2.38 -9.84 -2.22
N VAL A 30 1.19 -9.28 -1.96
CA VAL A 30 1.03 -7.86 -1.64
C VAL A 30 1.41 -7.66 -0.18
N VAL A 31 2.36 -6.76 0.07
CA VAL A 31 2.82 -6.37 1.39
C VAL A 31 2.40 -4.94 1.65
N LEU A 32 1.85 -4.71 2.84
CA LEU A 32 1.40 -3.40 3.28
C LEU A 32 2.10 -3.03 4.57
N VAL A 33 2.81 -1.90 4.57
CA VAL A 33 3.56 -1.40 5.73
C VAL A 33 2.82 -0.20 6.28
N ALA A 34 2.24 -0.38 7.46
CA ALA A 34 1.63 0.69 8.22
C ALA A 34 2.70 1.62 8.84
N PRO A 35 2.36 2.89 9.14
CA PRO A 35 3.23 3.75 9.94
C PRO A 35 3.63 3.04 11.24
N PRO A 36 4.90 3.13 11.66
CA PRO A 36 5.38 2.41 12.83
C PRO A 36 4.68 2.86 14.10
N GLY A 37 4.14 1.90 14.86
CA GLY A 37 3.58 2.13 16.20
C GLY A 37 2.25 2.90 16.24
N GLU A 38 1.63 3.18 15.10
CA GLU A 38 0.43 4.01 15.00
C GLU A 38 -0.67 3.32 14.18
N THR A 39 -1.94 3.62 14.48
CA THR A 39 -3.07 3.20 13.64
C THR A 39 -3.17 4.13 12.43
N ALA A 40 -3.18 3.56 11.22
CA ALA A 40 -3.48 4.31 10.01
C ALA A 40 -4.98 4.60 9.90
N VAL A 41 -5.34 5.87 9.92
CA VAL A 41 -6.69 6.41 9.73
C VAL A 41 -6.79 6.98 8.32
N PHE A 42 -7.79 6.53 7.58
CA PHE A 42 -8.02 6.97 6.20
C PHE A 42 -9.31 7.76 6.12
N SER A 43 -9.28 8.89 5.41
CA SER A 43 -10.52 9.54 4.98
C SER A 43 -11.21 8.71 3.89
N PRO A 44 -12.51 8.91 3.61
CA PRO A 44 -13.19 8.20 2.53
C PRO A 44 -12.48 8.31 1.16
N LEU A 45 -11.89 9.47 0.87
CA LEU A 45 -11.09 9.68 -0.34
C LEU A 45 -9.80 8.83 -0.32
N ASP A 46 -9.11 8.80 0.81
CA ASP A 46 -7.86 8.04 0.96
C ASP A 46 -8.11 6.52 0.93
N VAL A 47 -9.26 6.06 1.42
CA VAL A 47 -9.70 4.66 1.22
C VAL A 47 -9.87 4.35 -0.26
N GLY A 48 -10.40 5.29 -1.04
CA GLY A 48 -10.50 5.15 -2.50
C GLY A 48 -9.13 4.99 -3.16
N ARG A 49 -8.14 5.77 -2.72
CA ARG A 49 -6.74 5.69 -3.20
C ARG A 49 -6.07 4.39 -2.76
N LEU A 50 -6.27 3.97 -1.52
CA LEU A 50 -5.78 2.69 -1.00
C LEU A 50 -6.30 1.52 -1.84
N ARG A 51 -7.60 1.53 -2.16
CA ARG A 51 -8.22 0.51 -3.02
C ARG A 51 -7.60 0.50 -4.43
N ALA A 52 -7.32 1.66 -5.02
CA ALA A 52 -6.68 1.73 -6.33
C ALA A 52 -5.26 1.13 -6.29
N ALA A 53 -4.45 1.53 -5.31
CA ALA A 53 -3.09 1.00 -5.15
C ALA A 53 -3.08 -0.52 -4.87
N LEU A 54 -4.00 -1.03 -4.05
CA LEU A 54 -4.14 -2.46 -3.81
C LEU A 54 -4.54 -3.24 -5.06
N ARG A 55 -5.40 -2.67 -5.92
CA ARG A 55 -5.76 -3.29 -7.21
C ARG A 55 -4.55 -3.41 -8.12
N ASP A 56 -3.76 -2.36 -8.24
CA ASP A 56 -2.55 -2.38 -9.05
C ASP A 56 -1.53 -3.39 -8.49
N ALA A 57 -1.36 -3.42 -7.17
CA ALA A 57 -0.46 -4.36 -6.50
C ALA A 57 -0.87 -5.82 -6.69
N VAL A 58 -2.16 -6.14 -6.71
CA VAL A 58 -2.65 -7.51 -6.99
C VAL A 58 -2.31 -7.93 -8.41
N VAL A 59 -2.46 -7.04 -9.39
CA VAL A 59 -2.08 -7.33 -10.78
C VAL A 59 -0.58 -7.61 -10.88
N ASP A 60 0.26 -6.77 -10.28
CA ASP A 60 1.71 -6.98 -10.29
C ASP A 60 2.11 -8.26 -9.54
N ALA A 61 1.42 -8.60 -8.43
CA ALA A 61 1.66 -9.82 -7.67
C ALA A 61 1.34 -11.10 -8.46
N SER A 62 0.23 -11.14 -9.18
CA SER A 62 -0.12 -12.28 -10.04
C SER A 62 0.93 -12.50 -11.13
N VAL A 63 1.42 -11.42 -11.75
CA VAL A 63 2.45 -11.51 -12.80
C VAL A 63 3.81 -11.97 -12.23
N GLU A 64 4.13 -11.66 -10.97
CA GLU A 64 5.34 -12.19 -10.32
C GLU A 64 5.19 -13.67 -9.93
N ALA A 65 4.00 -14.12 -9.54
CA ALA A 65 3.74 -15.51 -9.18
C ALA A 65 3.83 -16.47 -10.38
N ASP A 66 3.54 -15.98 -11.59
CA ASP A 66 3.61 -16.74 -12.84
C ASP A 66 5.05 -16.82 -13.44
N ARG A 67 6.04 -16.18 -12.81
CA ARG A 67 7.46 -16.19 -13.22
C ARG A 67 8.28 -17.15 -12.39
#